data_AF-A0A132T463-F1
#
_entry.id   AF-A0A132T463-F1
#
_cell.length_a   1.000
_cell.length_b   1.000
_cell.length_c   1.000
_cell.angle_alpha   90.00
_cell.angle_beta   90.00
_cell.angle_gamma   90.00
#
_symmetry.space_group_name_H-M   'P 1'
#
loop_
_entity.id
_entity.type
_entity.pdbx_description
1 polymer ?
#
loop_
_entity_poly.entity_id
_entity_poly.type
_entity_poly.pdbx_seq_one_letter_code
_entity_poly.pdbx_strand_id
1 'polypeptide(L)'
;MTAPLEVDTSVLRRVGGDFTSAGDRMAGLQADAPLGDAAAGVPQLQTAAACYAAQTTIATEMNNVAGSARTYGSDLRSAADRYDATDEASGETIDGVEIPVPR
;
A
#
# COMPACT_ATOMS: atom_id res chain seq x y z
N MET A 1 -31.38 -13.44 6.64
CA MET A 1 -30.22 -13.07 7.48
C MET A 1 -28.99 -13.28 6.63
N THR A 2 -28.40 -12.22 6.09
CA THR A 2 -27.14 -12.28 5.35
C THR A 2 -26.05 -12.65 6.36
N ALA A 3 -25.43 -13.82 6.19
CA ALA A 3 -24.26 -14.17 6.98
C ALA A 3 -23.17 -13.09 6.76
N PRO A 4 -22.33 -12.78 7.76
CA PRO A 4 -21.18 -11.93 7.54
C PRO A 4 -20.31 -12.54 6.44
N LEU A 5 -19.79 -11.70 5.55
CA LEU A 5 -18.79 -12.13 4.57
C LEU A 5 -17.63 -12.79 5.30
N GLU A 6 -17.09 -13.88 4.75
CA GLU A 6 -15.92 -14.55 5.35
C GLU A 6 -14.70 -13.62 5.39
N VAL A 7 -14.68 -12.63 4.49
CA VAL A 7 -13.70 -11.55 4.46
C VAL A 7 -14.32 -10.22 4.88
N ASP A 8 -13.77 -9.61 5.91
CA ASP A 8 -14.12 -8.25 6.31
C ASP A 8 -13.43 -7.23 5.38
N THR A 9 -14.17 -6.78 4.36
CA THR A 9 -13.67 -5.82 3.36
C THR A 9 -13.41 -4.43 3.95
N SER A 10 -13.99 -4.10 5.10
CA SER A 10 -13.70 -2.85 5.82
C SER A 10 -12.29 -2.85 6.43
N VAL A 11 -11.84 -4.01 6.94
CA VAL A 11 -10.48 -4.19 7.45
C VAL A 11 -9.47 -4.08 6.31
N LEU A 12 -9.73 -4.72 5.17
CA LEU A 12 -8.85 -4.62 4.00
C LEU A 12 -8.69 -3.16 3.52
N ARG A 13 -9.79 -2.40 3.45
CA ARG A 13 -9.76 -0.99 3.08
C ARG A 13 -8.99 -0.14 4.07
N ARG A 14 -9.21 -0.36 5.37
CA ARG A 14 -8.49 0.36 6.43
C ARG A 14 -6.99 0.09 6.34
N VAL A 15 -6.58 -1.18 6.33
CA VAL A 15 -5.17 -1.57 6.26
C VAL A 15 -4.55 -1.08 4.94
N GLY A 16 -5.28 -1.14 3.84
CA GLY A 16 -4.84 -0.57 2.56
C GLY A 16 -4.58 0.94 2.62
N GLY A 17 -5.42 1.67 3.34
CA GLY A 17 -5.22 3.09 3.66
C GLY A 17 -3.99 3.33 4.55
N ASP A 18 -3.81 2.51 5.59
CA ASP A 18 -2.66 2.59 6.50
C ASP A 18 -1.33 2.40 5.76
N PHE A 19 -1.24 1.42 4.85
CA PHE A 19 -0.06 1.19 4.02
C PHE A 19 0.22 2.32 3.03
N THR A 20 -0.83 2.90 2.44
CA THR A 20 -0.69 4.06 1.55
C THR A 20 -0.14 5.26 2.33
N SER A 21 -0.71 5.53 3.51
CA SER A 21 -0.25 6.61 4.40
C SER A 21 1.18 6.38 4.88
N ALA A 22 1.56 5.13 5.19
CA ALA A 22 2.93 4.79 5.53
C ALA A 22 3.90 5.07 4.37
N GLY A 23 3.53 4.70 3.13
CA GLY A 23 4.32 5.01 1.94
C GLY A 23 4.54 6.51 1.74
N ASP A 24 3.50 7.32 1.94
CA ASP A 24 3.60 8.78 1.83
C ASP A 24 4.45 9.40 2.94
N ARG A 25 4.32 8.91 4.19
CA ARG A 25 5.18 9.34 5.30
C ARG A 25 6.64 8.99 5.04
N MET A 26 6.93 7.79 4.54
CA MET A 26 8.28 7.38 4.17
C MET A 26 8.87 8.27 3.09
N ALA A 27 8.13 8.55 2.01
CA ALA A 27 8.57 9.49 0.98
C ALA A 27 8.81 10.91 1.54
N GLY A 28 8.02 11.34 2.52
CA GLY A 28 8.16 12.64 3.17
C GLY A 28 9.34 12.77 4.14
N LEU A 29 9.97 11.67 4.56
CA LEU A 29 11.12 11.74 5.48
C LEU A 29 12.37 12.38 4.85
N GLN A 30 12.50 12.30 3.51
CA GLN A 30 13.64 12.86 2.77
C GLN A 30 14.99 12.52 3.41
N ALA A 31 15.15 11.25 3.81
CA ALA A 31 16.29 10.78 4.62
C ALA A 31 17.65 10.94 3.92
N ASP A 32 17.64 11.17 2.61
CA ASP A 32 18.81 11.43 1.79
C ASP A 32 19.29 12.90 1.88
N ALA A 33 18.39 13.85 2.15
CA ALA A 33 18.71 15.29 2.11
C ALA A 33 19.87 15.70 3.05
N PRO A 34 19.94 15.24 4.32
CA PRO A 34 21.05 15.59 5.21
C PRO A 34 22.43 15.11 4.71
N LEU A 35 22.47 14.04 3.90
CA LEU A 35 23.72 13.55 3.31
C LEU A 35 24.20 14.47 2.18
N GLY A 36 23.28 14.99 1.38
CA GLY A 36 23.59 15.99 0.36
C GLY A 36 24.10 17.29 0.98
N ASP A 37 23.46 17.77 2.05
CA ASP A 37 23.89 18.96 2.79
C ASP A 37 25.28 18.79 3.40
N ALA A 38 25.55 17.63 4.02
CA ALA A 38 26.86 17.31 4.57
C ALA A 38 27.95 17.26 3.47
N ALA A 39 27.66 16.65 2.32
CA ALA A 39 28.58 16.58 1.20
C ALA A 39 28.89 17.98 0.62
N ALA A 40 27.89 18.84 0.52
CA ALA A 40 28.03 20.21 0.05
C ALA A 40 28.90 21.09 0.97
N GLY A 41 28.96 20.78 2.27
CA GLY A 41 29.80 21.46 3.25
C GLY A 41 31.30 21.14 3.15
N VAL A 42 31.68 20.01 2.53
CA VAL A 42 33.08 19.54 2.42
C VAL A 42 33.44 19.04 1.01
N PRO A 43 33.16 19.80 -0.07
CA PRO A 43 33.09 19.28 -1.44
C PRO A 43 34.42 18.77 -2.00
N GLN A 44 35.55 19.17 -1.42
CA GLN A 44 36.89 18.78 -1.86
C GLN A 44 37.41 17.50 -1.17
N LEU A 45 36.69 17.00 -0.16
CA LEU A 45 37.07 15.80 0.58
C LEU A 45 36.44 14.57 -0.05
N GLN A 46 37.15 13.43 0.01
CA GLN A 46 36.61 12.13 -0.42
C GLN A 46 35.32 11.76 0.33
N THR A 47 35.15 12.27 1.56
CA THR A 47 33.92 12.11 2.33
C THR A 47 32.70 12.67 1.63
N ALA A 48 32.81 13.78 0.87
CA ALA A 48 31.68 14.31 0.11
C ALA A 48 31.20 13.33 -0.95
N ALA A 49 32.12 12.68 -1.69
CA ALA A 49 31.77 11.66 -2.68
C ALA A 49 31.06 10.46 -2.03
N ALA A 50 31.53 10.02 -0.84
CA ALA A 50 30.88 8.96 -0.08
C ALA A 50 29.47 9.37 0.39
N CYS A 51 29.30 10.61 0.85
CA CYS A 51 28.00 11.15 1.25
C CYS A 51 27.02 11.22 0.06
N TYR A 52 27.45 11.66 -1.13
CA TYR A 52 26.59 11.67 -2.32
C TYR A 52 26.21 10.26 -2.79
N ALA A 53 27.12 9.30 -2.70
CA ALA A 53 26.81 7.90 -3.01
C ALA A 53 25.76 7.35 -2.03
N ALA A 54 25.94 7.60 -0.73
CA ALA A 54 24.98 7.22 0.30
C ALA A 54 23.63 7.91 0.11
N GLN A 55 23.61 9.21 -0.23
CA GLN A 55 22.39 9.96 -0.57
C GLN A 55 21.60 9.24 -1.68
N THR A 56 22.29 8.89 -2.77
CA THR A 56 21.67 8.22 -3.93
C THR A 56 21.07 6.87 -3.55
N THR A 57 21.81 6.07 -2.77
CA THR A 57 21.33 4.77 -2.27
C THR A 57 20.10 4.94 -1.39
N ILE A 58 20.13 5.86 -0.42
CA ILE A 58 18.99 6.09 0.48
C ILE A 58 17.77 6.58 -0.31
N ALA A 59 17.94 7.53 -1.23
CA ALA A 59 16.84 8.02 -2.06
C ALA A 59 16.19 6.89 -2.87
N THR A 60 17.00 5.98 -3.41
CA THR A 60 16.53 4.82 -4.18
C THR A 60 15.74 3.84 -3.29
N GLU A 61 16.30 3.44 -2.16
CA GLU A 61 15.64 2.50 -1.25
C GLU A 61 14.36 3.09 -0.63
N MET A 62 14.38 4.37 -0.28
CA MET A 62 13.17 5.05 0.22
C MET A 62 12.06 5.09 -0.83
N ASN A 63 12.39 5.35 -2.10
CA ASN A 63 11.42 5.28 -3.19
C ASN A 63 10.88 3.86 -3.39
N ASN A 64 11.74 2.84 -3.31
CA ASN A 64 11.34 1.43 -3.46
C ASN A 64 10.38 1.00 -2.34
N VAL A 65 10.72 1.30 -1.08
CA VAL A 65 9.89 0.94 0.08
C VAL A 65 8.58 1.73 0.09
N ALA A 66 8.62 3.03 -0.19
CA ALA A 66 7.42 3.85 -0.30
C ALA A 66 6.49 3.37 -1.44
N GLY A 67 7.07 3.02 -2.59
CA GLY A 67 6.34 2.45 -3.72
C GLY A 67 5.69 1.11 -3.37
N SER A 68 6.45 0.20 -2.75
CA SER A 68 5.95 -1.12 -2.33
C SER A 68 4.80 -1.02 -1.33
N ALA A 69 4.89 -0.10 -0.36
CA ALA A 69 3.82 0.15 0.59
C ALA A 69 2.53 0.66 -0.09
N ARG A 70 2.66 1.59 -1.05
CA ARG A 70 1.51 2.07 -1.83
C ARG A 70 0.88 0.97 -2.68
N THR A 71 1.69 0.15 -3.35
CA THR A 71 1.23 -0.99 -4.16
C THR A 71 0.44 -1.97 -3.30
N TYR A 72 1.01 -2.41 -2.18
CA TYR A 72 0.32 -3.33 -1.28
C TYR A 72 -0.98 -2.71 -0.73
N GLY A 73 -0.96 -1.42 -0.40
CA GLY A 73 -2.17 -0.71 0.03
C GLY A 73 -3.26 -0.60 -1.05
N SER A 74 -2.87 -0.54 -2.32
CA SER A 74 -3.78 -0.58 -3.48
C SER A 74 -4.33 -1.98 -3.73
N ASP A 75 -3.50 -3.01 -3.56
CA ASP A 75 -3.89 -4.40 -3.74
C ASP A 75 -4.94 -4.83 -2.71
N LEU A 76 -4.79 -4.42 -1.44
CA LEU A 76 -5.78 -4.68 -0.39
C LEU A 76 -7.13 -4.04 -0.69
N ARG A 77 -7.13 -2.80 -1.19
CA ARG A 77 -8.37 -2.10 -1.59
C ARG A 77 -9.02 -2.77 -2.80
N SER A 78 -8.22 -3.15 -3.79
CA SER A 78 -8.69 -3.89 -4.97
C SER A 78 -9.27 -5.26 -4.59
N ALA A 79 -8.68 -5.94 -3.60
CA ALA A 79 -9.20 -7.19 -3.08
C ALA A 79 -10.55 -6.98 -2.39
N ALA A 80 -10.67 -5.94 -1.55
CA ALA A 80 -11.94 -5.58 -0.91
C ALA A 80 -13.07 -5.36 -1.93
N ASP A 81 -12.78 -4.62 -3.00
CA ASP A 81 -13.77 -4.33 -4.06
C ASP A 81 -14.17 -5.60 -4.84
N ARG A 82 -13.23 -6.53 -5.05
CA ARG A 82 -13.53 -7.82 -5.68
C ARG A 82 -14.39 -8.72 -4.81
N TYR A 83 -14.16 -8.74 -3.50
CA TYR A 83 -14.98 -9.51 -2.56
C TYR A 83 -16.42 -8.99 -2.56
N ASP A 84 -16.61 -7.69 -2.36
CA ASP A 84 -17.95 -7.09 -2.36
C ASP A 84 -18.70 -7.36 -3.68
N ALA A 85 -18.03 -7.20 -4.83
CA ALA A 85 -18.65 -7.46 -6.14
C ALA A 85 -19.02 -8.94 -6.35
N THR A 86 -18.20 -9.86 -5.84
CA THR A 86 -18.47 -11.30 -5.96
C THR A 86 -19.64 -11.72 -5.07
N ASP A 87 -19.72 -11.15 -3.86
CA ASP A 87 -20.79 -11.44 -2.92
C ASP A 87 -22.14 -10.87 -3.38
N GLU A 88 -22.14 -9.67 -3.95
CA GLU A 88 -23.33 -9.08 -4.59
C GLU A 88 -23.84 -9.96 -5.73
N ALA A 89 -22.97 -10.33 -6.69
CA ALA A 89 -23.35 -11.18 -7.82
C ALA A 89 -23.82 -12.58 -7.39
N SER A 90 -23.22 -13.15 -6.34
CA SER A 90 -23.64 -14.44 -5.78
C SER A 90 -25.00 -14.33 -5.09
N GLY A 91 -25.24 -13.24 -4.35
CA GLY A 91 -26.53 -12.95 -3.73
C GLY A 91 -27.65 -12.84 -4.75
N GLU A 92 -27.45 -12.06 -5.83
CA GLU A 92 -28.40 -11.96 -6.94
C GLU A 92 -28.69 -13.32 -7.58
N THR A 93 -27.66 -14.15 -7.75
CA THR A 93 -27.81 -15.50 -8.32
C THR A 93 -28.67 -16.39 -7.42
N ILE A 94 -28.46 -16.34 -6.09
CA ILE A 94 -29.22 -17.13 -5.11
C ILE A 94 -30.67 -16.66 -5.04
N ASP A 95 -30.92 -15.35 -4.99
CA ASP A 95 -32.28 -14.79 -4.97
C ASP A 95 -33.09 -15.16 -6.22
N GLY A 96 -32.41 -15.38 -7.35
CA GLY A 96 -33.00 -15.86 -8.60
C GLY A 96 -33.34 -17.35 -8.63
N VAL A 97 -32.97 -18.15 -7.62
CA VAL A 97 -33.28 -19.58 -7.57
C VAL A 97 -34.66 -19.82 -6.94
N GLU A 98 -35.58 -20.41 -7.72
CA GLU A 98 -36.87 -20.85 -7.20
C GLU A 98 -36.70 -22.07 -6.30
N ILE A 99 -36.96 -21.92 -4.99
CA ILE A 99 -36.81 -23.02 -4.01
C ILE A 99 -38.04 -23.93 -4.09
N PRO A 100 -37.90 -25.22 -4.46
CA PRO A 100 -39.03 -26.15 -4.48
C PRO A 100 -39.56 -26.37 -3.06
N VAL A 101 -40.85 -26.11 -2.84
CA VAL A 101 -41.52 -26.46 -1.58
C VAL A 101 -41.66 -27.98 -1.45
N PRO A 102 -41.34 -28.60 -0.31
CA PRO A 102 -41.51 -30.04 -0.10
C PRO A 102 -42.99 -30.42 -0.19
N ARG A 103 -43.27 -31.54 -0.86
CA ARG A 103 -44.62 -32.13 -0.95
C ARG A 103 -44.96 -32.90 0.31
#